data_AF-A0A7C7QEI0-F1
#
_entry.id   AF-A0A7C7QEI0-F1
#
_cell.length_a   1.000
_cell.length_b   1.000
_cell.length_c   1.000
_cell.angle_alpha   90.00
_cell.angle_beta   90.00
_cell.angle_gamma   90.00
#
_symmetry.space_group_name_H-M   'P 1'
#
loop_
_entity.id
_entity.type
_entity.pdbx_description
1 polymer ?
#
loop_
_entity_poly.entity_id
_entity_poly.type
_entity_poly.pdbx_seq_one_letter_code
_entity_poly.pdbx_strand_id
1 'polypeptide(L)' 'MYKHILVPVDGSETAFKAAKEALGLAKLFGSKVTALYVVELRRLKEYEEAEREQVKRKLREFGVKTLERVEAEG' A
#
# COMPACT_ATOMS: atom_id res chain seq x y z
N MET A 1 -7.77 -3.65 -22.95
CA MET A 1 -7.93 -3.60 -21.49
C MET A 1 -6.64 -4.05 -20.81
N TYR A 2 -6.35 -3.56 -19.60
CA TYR A 2 -5.10 -3.85 -18.89
C TYR A 2 -5.04 -5.29 -18.38
N LYS A 3 -3.91 -5.99 -18.61
CA LYS A 3 -3.68 -7.34 -18.09
C LYS A 3 -3.21 -7.34 -16.64
N HIS A 4 -2.62 -6.24 -16.19
CA HIS A 4 -2.07 -6.06 -14.86
C HIS A 4 -2.24 -4.60 -14.44
N ILE A 5 -2.82 -4.38 -13.28
CA ILE A 5 -3.10 -3.07 -12.69
C ILE A 5 -2.21 -2.89 -11.46
N LEU A 6 -1.43 -1.81 -11.43
CA LEU A 6 -0.68 -1.39 -10.24
C LEU A 6 -1.51 -0.34 -9.49
N VAL A 7 -1.74 -0.56 -8.19
CA VAL A 7 -2.57 0.30 -7.35
C VAL A 7 -1.72 0.86 -6.21
N PRO A 8 -1.31 2.13 -6.25
CA PRO A 8 -0.67 2.77 -5.12
C PRO A 8 -1.70 3.04 -4.02
N VAL A 9 -1.35 2.71 -2.78
CA VAL A 9 -2.13 3.05 -1.58
C VAL A 9 -1.23 3.70 -0.55
N ASP A 10 -1.73 4.75 0.11
CA ASP A 10 -1.02 5.55 1.12
C ASP A 10 -1.64 5.45 2.52
N GLY A 11 -2.69 4.64 2.67
CA GLY A 11 -3.45 4.49 3.92
C GLY A 11 -4.62 5.47 4.06
N SER A 12 -4.87 6.34 3.08
CA SER A 12 -6.04 7.23 3.08
C SER A 12 -7.30 6.52 2.60
N GLU A 13 -8.47 6.95 3.09
CA GLU A 13 -9.78 6.45 2.64
C GLU A 13 -10.00 6.64 1.13
N THR A 14 -9.46 7.71 0.55
CA THR A 14 -9.54 7.96 -0.89
C THR A 14 -8.73 6.93 -1.68
N ALA A 15 -7.54 6.57 -1.20
CA ALA A 15 -6.72 5.53 -1.83
C ALA A 15 -7.38 4.14 -1.74
N PHE A 16 -8.04 3.82 -0.62
CA PHE A 16 -8.81 2.57 -0.51
C PHE A 16 -9.99 2.51 -1.47
N LYS A 17 -10.75 3.61 -1.61
CA LYS A 17 -11.82 3.69 -2.63
C LYS A 17 -11.26 3.47 -4.05
N ALA A 18 -10.12 4.07 -4.38
CA ALA A 18 -9.47 3.85 -5.67
C ALA A 18 -9.04 2.38 -5.87
N ALA A 19 -8.54 1.74 -4.81
CA ALA A 19 -8.21 0.32 -4.83
C ALA A 19 -9.43 -0.57 -5.08
N LYS A 20 -10.56 -0.27 -4.43
CA LYS A 20 -11.84 -0.96 -4.67
C LYS A 20 -12.27 -0.92 -6.13
N GLU A 21 -12.21 0.25 -6.76
CA GLU A 21 -12.55 0.40 -8.18
C GLU A 21 -11.59 -0.38 -9.09
N ALA A 22 -10.29 -0.34 -8.79
CA ALA A 22 -9.29 -1.10 -9.52
C ALA A 22 -9.50 -2.62 -9.42
N LEU A 23 -9.88 -3.12 -8.24
CA LEU A 23 -10.27 -4.52 -8.02
C LEU A 23 -11.53 -4.88 -8.80
N GLY A 24 -12.52 -3.98 -8.87
CA GLY A 24 -13.71 -4.16 -9.70
C GLY A 24 -13.37 -4.30 -11.19
N LEU A 25 -12.51 -3.43 -11.71
CA LEU A 25 -12.00 -3.53 -13.08
C LEU A 25 -11.23 -4.84 -13.31
N ALA A 26 -10.37 -5.23 -12.37
CA ALA A 26 -9.62 -6.47 -12.48
C ALA A 26 -10.53 -7.71 -12.55
N LYS A 27 -11.59 -7.75 -11.74
CA LYS A 27 -12.59 -8.83 -11.77
C LYS A 27 -13.33 -8.89 -13.11
N LEU A 28 -13.73 -7.75 -13.66
CA LEU A 28 -14.44 -7.68 -14.94
C LEU A 28 -13.59 -8.18 -16.12
N PHE A 29 -12.27 -8.02 -16.05
CA PHE A 29 -11.38 -8.26 -17.19
C PHE A 29 -10.35 -9.37 -16.96
N GLY A 30 -10.42 -10.07 -15.82
CA GLY A 30 -9.47 -11.13 -15.46
C GLY A 30 -8.03 -10.62 -15.28
N SER A 31 -7.87 -9.37 -14.83
CA SER A 31 -6.56 -8.73 -14.67
C SER A 31 -5.89 -9.15 -13.37
N LYS A 32 -4.55 -9.15 -13.34
CA LYS A 32 -3.79 -9.19 -12.08
C LYS A 32 -3.77 -7.81 -11.43
N VAL A 33 -3.69 -7.77 -10.10
CA VAL A 33 -3.52 -6.53 -9.34
C VAL A 33 -2.28 -6.64 -8.47
N THR A 34 -1.50 -5.56 -8.41
CA THR A 34 -0.45 -5.37 -7.40
C THR A 34 -0.76 -4.11 -6.62
N ALA A 35 -1.01 -4.24 -5.32
CA ALA A 35 -1.08 -3.10 -4.42
C ALA A 35 0.34 -2.70 -3.98
N LEU A 36 0.61 -1.40 -3.92
CA LEU A 36 1.92 -0.84 -3.58
C LEU A 36 1.76 0.24 -2.50
N TYR A 37 2.45 0.06 -1.38
CA TYR A 37 2.61 1.09 -0.35
C TYR A 37 4.06 1.58 -0.35
N VAL A 38 4.25 2.91 -0.32
CA VAL A 38 5.57 3.54 -0.40
C VAL A 38 5.85 4.31 0.89
N VAL A 39 7.05 4.14 1.44
CA VAL A 39 7.54 4.85 2.62
C VAL A 39 8.68 5.79 2.28
N GLU A 40 8.63 7.00 2.81
CA GLU A 40 9.71 7.99 2.66
C GLU A 40 10.77 7.78 3.74
N LEU A 41 11.89 7.15 3.38
CA LEU A 41 12.96 6.81 4.32
C LEU A 41 13.96 7.94 4.57
N ARG A 42 13.98 9.01 3.77
CA ARG A 42 14.91 10.15 3.98
C ARG A 42 14.68 10.80 5.34
N ARG A 43 13.44 10.78 5.84
CA ARG A 43 13.04 11.29 7.16
C ARG A 43 13.56 10.45 8.32
N LEU A 44 14.06 9.23 8.10
CA LEU A 44 14.72 8.44 9.15
C LEU A 44 15.95 9.15 9.73
N LYS A 45 16.54 10.09 8.99
CA LYS A 45 17.66 10.91 9.46
C LYS A 45 17.23 11.87 10.59
N GLU A 46 15.94 12.14 10.76
CA GLU A 46 15.37 12.97 11.83
C GLU A 46 15.36 12.24 13.19
N TYR A 47 15.56 10.91 13.21
CA TYR A 47 15.55 10.08 14.42
C TYR A 47 16.96 9.70 14.88
N GLU A 48 17.11 9.51 16.19
CA GLU A 48 18.32 8.99 16.81
C GLU A 48 18.65 7.59 16.28
N GLU A 49 19.94 7.27 16.16
CA GLU A 49 20.38 6.02 15.54
C GLU A 49 19.78 4.78 16.23
N ALA A 50 19.70 4.82 17.57
CA ALA A 50 19.09 3.76 18.38
C ALA A 50 17.57 3.56 18.12
N GLU A 51 16.88 4.58 17.60
CA GLU A 51 15.43 4.55 17.35
C GLU A 51 15.08 4.12 15.92
N ARG A 52 16.02 4.26 14.96
CA ARG A 52 15.75 4.07 13.53
C ARG A 52 15.17 2.71 13.19
N GLU A 53 15.67 1.64 13.82
CA GLU A 53 15.14 0.29 13.57
C GLU A 53 13.72 0.12 14.10
N GLN A 54 13.40 0.71 15.25
CA GLN A 54 12.03 0.72 15.76
C GLN A 54 11.09 1.50 14.84
N VAL A 55 11.52 2.66 14.33
CA VAL A 55 10.74 3.46 13.38
C VAL A 55 10.51 2.69 12.08
N LYS A 56 11.55 2.08 11.50
CA LYS A 56 11.42 1.22 10.31
C LYS A 56 10.43 0.09 10.54
N ARG A 57 10.46 -0.56 11.71
CA ARG A 57 9.52 -1.64 12.05
C ARG A 57 8.08 -1.14 12.05
N LYS A 58 7.81 0.01 12.70
CA LYS A 58 6.47 0.63 12.72
C LYS A 58 5.99 1.02 11.32
N LEU A 59 6.86 1.61 10.49
CA LEU A 59 6.54 1.94 9.10
C LEU A 59 6.17 0.69 8.28
N ARG A 60 6.92 -0.40 8.47
CA ARG A 60 6.63 -1.69 7.83
C ARG A 60 5.31 -2.27 8.31
N GLU A 61 5.07 -2.30 9.63
CA GLU A 61 3.81 -2.78 10.22
C GLU A 61 2.60 -2.01 9.67
N PHE A 62 2.70 -0.68 9.56
CA PHE A 62 1.64 0.15 8.98
C PHE A 62 1.42 -0.15 7.48
N GLY A 63 2.50 -0.28 6.71
CA GLY A 63 2.41 -0.62 5.30
C GLY A 63 1.78 -1.99 5.06
N VAL A 64 2.12 -3.00 5.86
CA VAL A 64 1.49 -4.33 5.81
C VAL A 64 0.00 -4.24 6.09
N LYS A 65 -0.42 -3.57 7.17
CA LYS A 65 -1.84 -3.40 7.50
C LYS A 65 -2.62 -2.66 6.41
N THR A 66 -1.98 -1.68 5.77
CA THR A 66 -2.57 -0.95 4.65
C THR A 66 -2.81 -1.88 3.45
N LEU A 67 -1.86 -2.76 3.14
CA LEU A 67 -2.01 -3.72 2.05
C LEU A 67 -3.01 -4.84 2.38
N GLU A 68 -3.02 -5.34 3.63
CA GLU A 68 -4.01 -6.32 4.11
C GLU A 68 -5.44 -5.80 3.96
N ARG A 69 -5.67 -4.50 4.20
CA ARG A 69 -6.99 -3.89 3.96
C ARG A 69 -7.40 -3.94 2.50
N VAL A 70 -6.48 -3.67 1.56
CA VAL A 70 -6.77 -3.77 0.12
C VAL A 70 -7.08 -5.21 -0.27
N GLU A 71 -6.33 -6.18 0.27
CA GLU A 71 -6.58 -7.60 0.03
C GLU A 71 -7.97 -8.02 0.52
N ALA A 72 -8.41 -7.52 1.69
CA ALA A 72 -9.75 -7.79 2.22
C ALA A 72 -10.92 -7.20 1.41
N GLU A 73 -10.66 -6.26 0.48
CA GLU A 73 -11.68 -5.69 -0.41
C GLU A 73 -11.85 -6.46 -1.73
N GLY A 74 -10.91 -7.37 -2.05
CA GLY A 74 -10.86 -8.16 -3.29
C GLY A 74 -11.50 -9.54 -3.16
#